data_AF-A0A1E4B896-F1
#
_entry.id   AF-A0A1E4B896-F1
#
_cell.length_a   1.000
_cell.length_b   1.000
_cell.length_c   1.000
_cell.angle_alpha   90.00
_cell.angle_beta   90.00
_cell.angle_gamma   90.00
#
_symmetry.space_group_name_H-M   'P 1'
#
loop_
_entity.id
_entity.type
_entity.pdbx_description
1 polymer ?
#
loop_
_entity_poly.entity_id
_entity_poly.type
_entity_poly.pdbx_seq_one_letter_code
_entity_poly.pdbx_strand_id
1 'polypeptide(L)'
;MASQLDGAGQLKLATLDEAGLQLQRLHALVERYAMAVRTQSETGQFRQQLTRTATPLHGLLKPQFSVIADVVSSFLLVASRGGSEQTKVRGLRESVAQVRMQLDIAVTKVKEKHAIVAEKTEA
;
A
#
# COMPACT_ATOMS: atom_id res chain seq x y z
N MET A 1 -9.98 -21.15 12.61
CA MET A 1 -9.83 -22.17 11.55
C MET A 1 -9.01 -21.57 10.43
N ALA A 2 -7.83 -22.13 10.13
CA ALA A 2 -7.08 -21.72 8.94
C ALA A 2 -7.63 -22.52 7.75
N SER A 3 -8.55 -21.91 7.00
CA SER A 3 -9.00 -22.49 5.73
C SER A 3 -7.82 -22.53 4.78
N GLN A 4 -7.51 -23.71 4.22
CA GLN A 4 -6.56 -23.80 3.12
C GLN A 4 -7.05 -22.95 1.95
N LEU A 5 -6.15 -22.19 1.33
CA LEU A 5 -6.46 -21.35 0.18
C LEU A 5 -6.04 -22.05 -1.11
N ASP A 6 -6.82 -21.84 -2.18
CA ASP A 6 -6.42 -22.27 -3.51
C ASP A 6 -5.13 -21.57 -3.98
N GLY A 7 -4.50 -22.08 -5.05
CA GLY A 7 -3.22 -21.55 -5.54
C GLY A 7 -3.29 -20.07 -5.95
N ALA A 8 -4.43 -19.60 -6.45
CA ALA A 8 -4.62 -18.20 -6.82
C ALA A 8 -4.72 -17.29 -5.59
N GLY A 9 -5.39 -17.76 -4.53
CA GLY A 9 -5.50 -17.10 -3.24
C GLY A 9 -4.15 -16.97 -2.54
N GLN A 10 -3.31 -18.02 -2.61
CA GLN A 10 -1.94 -17.98 -2.08
C GLN A 10 -1.08 -16.93 -2.80
N LEU A 11 -1.11 -16.87 -4.13
CA LEU A 11 -0.38 -15.86 -4.91
C LEU A 11 -0.85 -14.43 -4.62
N LYS A 12 -2.16 -14.23 -4.49
CA LYS A 12 -2.75 -12.93 -4.11
C LYS A 12 -2.35 -12.50 -2.71
N LEU A 13 -2.34 -13.42 -1.74
CA LEU A 13 -1.87 -13.10 -0.39
C LEU A 13 -0.38 -12.76 -0.37
N ALA A 14 0.46 -13.52 -1.07
CA ALA A 14 1.89 -13.20 -1.17
C ALA A 14 2.11 -11.79 -1.77
N THR A 15 1.32 -11.42 -2.79
CA THR A 15 1.35 -10.07 -3.38
C THR A 15 0.96 -8.99 -2.37
N LEU A 16 -0.07 -9.23 -1.55
CA LEU A 16 -0.54 -8.29 -0.53
C LEU A 16 0.45 -8.16 0.64
N ASP A 17 1.10 -9.25 1.04
CA ASP A 17 2.13 -9.25 2.07
C ASP A 17 3.36 -8.45 1.61
N GLU A 18 3.81 -8.66 0.37
CA GLU A 18 4.89 -7.86 -0.22
C GLU A 18 4.50 -6.38 -0.32
N ALA A 19 3.27 -6.09 -0.75
CA ALA A 19 2.76 -4.71 -0.80
C ALA A 19 2.75 -4.06 0.59
N GLY A 20 2.41 -4.80 1.64
CA GLY A 20 2.47 -4.34 3.03
C GLY A 20 3.88 -3.93 3.46
N LEU A 21 4.89 -4.73 3.12
CA LEU A 21 6.30 -4.42 3.39
C LEU A 21 6.77 -3.17 2.64
N GLN A 22 6.38 -3.02 1.37
CA GLN A 22 6.71 -1.83 0.58
C GLN A 22 6.00 -0.58 1.13
N LEU A 23 4.74 -0.70 1.56
CA LEU A 23 3.99 0.39 2.19
C LEU A 23 4.63 0.85 3.50
N GLN A 24 5.19 -0.06 4.30
CA GLN A 24 5.89 0.30 5.53
C GLN A 24 7.13 1.15 5.26
N ARG A 25 7.90 0.82 4.21
CA ARG A 25 9.04 1.62 3.76
C ARG A 25 8.59 3.00 3.30
N LEU A 26 7.50 3.06 2.55
CA LEU A 26 6.92 4.32 2.09
C LEU A 26 6.45 5.20 3.26
N HIS A 27 5.80 4.59 4.26
CA HIS A 27 5.38 5.28 5.47
C HIS A 27 6.56 5.88 6.23
N ALA A 28 7.63 5.11 6.45
CA ALA A 28 8.83 5.62 7.12
C ALA A 28 9.43 6.85 6.40
N LEU A 29 9.39 6.87 5.07
CA LEU A 29 9.86 8.01 4.28
C LEU A 29 8.94 9.24 4.42
N VAL A 30 7.62 9.05 4.43
CA VAL A 30 6.65 10.12 4.69
C VAL A 30 6.85 10.73 6.08
N GLU A 31 7.11 9.90 7.09
CA GLU A 31 7.38 10.37 8.45
C GLU A 31 8.70 11.15 8.56
N ARG A 32 9.74 10.72 7.83
CA ARG A 32 10.98 11.50 7.72
C ARG A 32 10.76 12.84 7.03
N TYR A 33 9.94 12.88 5.98
CA TYR A 33 9.57 14.13 5.32
C TYR A 33 8.80 15.05 6.28
N ALA A 34 7.82 14.52 7.01
CA ALA A 34 7.06 15.26 8.01
C ALA A 34 7.96 15.89 9.08
N MET A 35 8.96 15.14 9.54
CA MET A 35 9.95 15.64 10.49
C MET A 35 10.77 16.79 9.90
N ALA A 36 11.28 16.66 8.68
CA ALA A 36 12.04 17.71 8.01
C ALA A 36 11.21 19.00 7.82
N VAL A 37 9.94 18.87 7.42
CA VAL A 37 9.01 20.03 7.31
C VAL A 37 8.78 20.68 8.66
N ARG A 38 8.61 19.88 9.72
CA ARG A 38 8.41 20.38 11.09
C ARG A 38 9.64 21.14 11.61
N THR A 39 10.84 20.67 11.29
CA THR A 39 12.11 21.28 11.71
C THR A 39 12.66 22.30 10.72
N GLN A 40 11.89 22.66 9.67
CA GLN A 40 12.32 23.59 8.62
C GLN A 40 13.66 23.21 7.97
N SER A 41 13.92 21.91 7.86
CA SER A 41 15.12 21.37 7.24
C SER A 41 14.95 21.24 5.72
N GLU A 42 16.02 20.97 4.99
CA GLU A 42 15.95 20.81 3.53
C GLU A 42 15.10 19.60 3.13
N THR A 43 14.13 19.83 2.24
CA THR A 43 13.14 18.83 1.82
C THR A 43 13.22 18.42 0.35
N GLY A 44 14.05 19.08 -0.45
CA GLY A 44 14.08 18.93 -1.91
C GLY A 44 14.26 17.49 -2.41
N GLN A 45 15.00 16.68 -1.66
CA GLN A 45 15.25 15.27 -1.97
C GLN A 45 14.06 14.33 -1.76
N PHE A 46 13.09 14.68 -0.90
CA PHE A 46 12.03 13.75 -0.52
C PHE A 46 11.10 13.43 -1.68
N ARG A 47 10.84 14.39 -2.58
CA ARG A 47 10.00 14.17 -3.77
C ARG A 47 10.48 12.97 -4.58
N GLN A 48 11.77 12.94 -4.93
CA GLN A 48 12.32 11.88 -5.77
C GLN A 48 12.37 10.54 -5.01
N GLN A 49 12.67 10.57 -3.71
CA GLN A 49 12.66 9.37 -2.88
C GLN A 49 11.24 8.77 -2.80
N LEU A 50 10.22 9.60 -2.54
CA LEU A 50 8.82 9.17 -2.42
C LEU A 50 8.33 8.53 -3.71
N THR A 51 8.58 9.17 -4.86
CA THR A 51 8.21 8.63 -6.17
C THR A 51 8.92 7.29 -6.44
N ARG A 52 10.24 7.21 -6.22
CA ARG A 52 11.00 5.96 -6.45
C ARG A 52 10.54 4.82 -5.56
N THR A 53 10.15 5.09 -4.32
CA THR A 53 9.65 4.06 -3.39
C THR A 53 8.21 3.63 -3.71
N ALA A 54 7.35 4.54 -4.19
CA ALA A 54 5.95 4.24 -4.47
C ALA A 54 5.70 3.59 -5.85
N THR A 55 6.54 3.85 -6.86
CA THR A 55 6.35 3.27 -8.21
C THR A 55 6.33 1.74 -8.24
N PRO A 56 7.25 1.02 -7.55
CA PRO A 56 7.20 -0.44 -7.49
C PRO A 56 5.91 -0.96 -6.85
N LEU A 57 5.43 -0.30 -5.79
CA LEU A 57 4.18 -0.67 -5.11
C LEU A 57 2.98 -0.54 -6.06
N HIS A 58 2.93 0.52 -6.86
CA HIS A 58 1.92 0.68 -7.89
C HIS A 58 1.98 -0.46 -8.93
N GLY A 59 3.18 -0.78 -9.42
CA GLY A 59 3.39 -1.86 -10.39
C GLY A 59 2.98 -3.23 -9.86
N LEU A 60 3.29 -3.53 -8.60
CA LEU A 60 2.91 -4.78 -7.92
C LEU A 60 1.38 -4.93 -7.80
N LEU A 61 0.68 -3.84 -7.45
CA LEU A 61 -0.76 -3.87 -7.21
C LEU A 61 -1.59 -3.80 -8.50
N LYS A 62 -1.11 -3.17 -9.56
CA LYS A 62 -1.92 -2.89 -10.76
C LYS A 62 -2.57 -4.13 -11.41
N PRO A 63 -1.90 -5.29 -11.54
CA PRO A 63 -2.47 -6.44 -12.23
C PRO A 63 -3.67 -7.09 -11.52
N GLN A 64 -3.68 -7.09 -10.17
CA GLN A 64 -4.65 -7.87 -9.38
C GLN A 64 -5.51 -6.99 -8.44
N PHE A 65 -5.04 -5.78 -8.11
CA PHE A 65 -5.60 -4.87 -7.12
C PHE A 65 -5.64 -3.42 -7.65
N SER A 66 -6.21 -3.23 -8.85
CA SER A 66 -6.22 -1.96 -9.57
C SER A 66 -6.74 -0.78 -8.73
N VAL A 67 -7.79 -0.99 -7.93
CA VAL A 67 -8.36 0.05 -7.05
C VAL A 67 -7.34 0.51 -6.01
N ILE A 68 -6.55 -0.40 -5.44
CA ILE A 68 -5.49 -0.04 -4.49
C ILE A 68 -4.35 0.68 -5.23
N ALA A 69 -4.01 0.22 -6.43
CA ALA A 69 -3.03 0.88 -7.28
C ALA A 69 -3.43 2.33 -7.59
N ASP A 70 -4.71 2.63 -7.82
CA ASP A 70 -5.18 3.98 -8.08
C ASP A 70 -5.04 4.92 -6.85
N VAL A 71 -5.14 4.39 -5.63
CA VAL A 71 -4.79 5.13 -4.40
C VAL A 71 -3.28 5.43 -4.36
N VAL A 72 -2.44 4.48 -4.78
CA VAL A 72 -0.98 4.71 -4.92
C VAL A 72 -0.68 5.73 -6.03
N SER A 73 -1.43 5.74 -7.13
CA SER A 73 -1.34 6.79 -8.15
C SER A 73 -1.68 8.16 -7.57
N SER A 74 -2.70 8.24 -6.71
CA SER A 74 -3.07 9.47 -6.01
C SER A 74 -1.94 9.95 -5.08
N PHE A 75 -1.29 9.02 -4.36
CA PHE A 75 -0.08 9.32 -3.59
C PHE A 75 1.04 9.93 -4.47
N LEU A 76 1.31 9.34 -5.64
CA LEU A 76 2.31 9.82 -6.59
C LEU A 76 1.98 11.24 -7.11
N LEU A 77 0.70 11.54 -7.32
CA LEU A 77 0.25 12.88 -7.69
C LEU A 77 0.50 13.89 -6.57
N VAL A 78 0.18 13.55 -5.31
CA VAL A 78 0.43 14.43 -4.16
C VAL A 78 1.94 14.67 -3.99
N ALA A 79 2.76 13.64 -4.12
CA ALA A 79 4.22 13.75 -4.00
C ALA A 79 4.83 14.63 -5.10
N SER A 80 4.26 14.60 -6.31
CA SER A 80 4.81 15.28 -7.48
C SER A 80 4.35 16.73 -7.67
N ARG A 81 3.16 17.10 -7.15
CA ARG A 81 2.57 18.44 -7.27
C ARG A 81 3.28 19.50 -6.42
N GLY A 82 3.14 20.78 -6.80
CA GLY A 82 3.57 21.94 -6.02
C GLY A 82 2.65 22.23 -4.82
N GLY A 83 2.94 23.28 -4.06
CA GLY A 83 2.13 23.70 -2.90
C GLY A 83 2.88 23.61 -1.57
N SER A 84 2.19 23.97 -0.47
CA SER A 84 2.79 23.95 0.87
C SER A 84 3.14 22.54 1.31
N GLU A 85 4.30 22.41 1.96
CA GLU A 85 4.83 21.12 2.36
C GLU A 85 3.99 20.46 3.45
N GLN A 86 3.42 21.27 4.34
CA GLN A 86 2.51 20.81 5.39
C GLN A 86 1.28 20.13 4.80
N THR A 87 0.70 20.71 3.75
CA THR A 87 -0.46 20.13 3.06
C THR A 87 -0.08 18.84 2.33
N LYS A 88 1.11 18.78 1.71
CA LYS A 88 1.59 17.53 1.09
C LYS A 88 1.77 16.43 2.11
N VAL A 89 2.46 16.69 3.22
CA VAL A 89 2.68 15.70 4.28
C VAL A 89 1.35 15.14 4.80
N ARG A 90 0.34 16.00 5.00
CA ARG A 90 -1.01 15.56 5.38
C ARG A 90 -1.60 14.61 4.33
N GLY A 91 -1.64 15.01 3.06
CA GLY A 91 -2.19 14.17 1.99
C GLY A 91 -1.43 12.86 1.78
N LEU A 92 -0.10 12.86 1.96
CA LEU A 92 0.72 11.64 1.88
C LEU A 92 0.41 10.68 3.03
N ARG A 93 0.25 11.18 4.26
CA ARG A 93 -0.14 10.36 5.42
C ARG A 93 -1.54 9.76 5.25
N GLU A 94 -2.49 10.55 4.76
CA GLU A 94 -3.85 10.09 4.47
C GLU A 94 -3.84 9.00 3.39
N SER A 95 -3.07 9.20 2.32
CA SER A 95 -2.91 8.20 1.26
C SER A 95 -2.31 6.89 1.80
N VAL A 96 -1.27 6.96 2.64
CA VAL A 96 -0.67 5.77 3.27
C VAL A 96 -1.68 5.03 4.15
N ALA A 97 -2.45 5.75 4.96
CA ALA A 97 -3.50 5.16 5.79
C ALA A 97 -4.58 4.47 4.95
N GLN A 98 -4.99 5.11 3.84
CA GLN A 98 -5.97 4.56 2.92
C GLN A 98 -5.45 3.29 2.23
N VAL A 99 -4.20 3.27 1.75
CA VAL A 99 -3.61 2.06 1.16
C VAL A 99 -3.57 0.93 2.19
N ARG A 100 -3.16 1.21 3.44
CA ARG A 100 -3.13 0.20 4.51
C ARG A 100 -4.50 -0.43 4.73
N MET A 101 -5.52 0.41 4.91
CA MET A 101 -6.90 -0.07 5.10
C MET A 101 -7.37 -0.93 3.92
N GLN A 102 -7.07 -0.52 2.68
CA GLN A 102 -7.43 -1.28 1.49
C GLN A 102 -6.70 -2.62 1.39
N LEU A 103 -5.43 -2.69 1.81
CA LEU A 103 -4.70 -3.96 1.88
C LEU A 103 -5.34 -4.91 2.89
N ASP A 104 -5.68 -4.43 4.09
CA ASP A 104 -6.33 -5.27 5.12
C ASP A 104 -7.69 -5.81 4.65
N ILE A 105 -8.48 -4.97 3.99
CA ILE A 105 -9.76 -5.37 3.36
C ILE A 105 -9.51 -6.40 2.26
N ALA A 106 -8.49 -6.20 1.42
CA ALA A 106 -8.16 -7.12 0.34
C ALA A 106 -7.70 -8.48 0.86
N VAL A 107 -6.90 -8.52 1.93
CA VAL A 107 -6.49 -9.77 2.60
C VAL A 107 -7.71 -10.54 3.06
N THR A 108 -8.66 -9.86 3.71
CA THR A 108 -9.90 -10.49 4.19
C THR A 108 -10.72 -11.06 3.03
N LYS A 109 -10.94 -10.27 1.98
CA LYS A 109 -11.68 -10.69 0.78
C LYS A 109 -11.01 -11.85 0.03
N VAL A 110 -9.68 -11.87 -0.05
CA VAL A 110 -8.95 -12.97 -0.69
C VAL A 110 -9.13 -14.25 0.11
N LYS A 111 -9.02 -14.18 1.43
CA LYS A 111 -9.24 -15.32 2.31
C LYS A 111 -10.66 -15.88 2.19
N GLU A 112 -11.66 -15.02 2.15
CA GLU A 112 -13.07 -15.42 1.99
C GLU A 112 -13.34 -16.06 0.63
N LYS A 113 -12.83 -15.46 -0.46
CA LYS A 113 -13.12 -15.90 -1.83
C LYS A 113 -12.36 -17.15 -2.27
N HIS A 114 -11.19 -17.38 -1.71
CA HIS A 114 -10.29 -18.46 -2.12
C HIS A 114 -10.17 -19.56 -1.06
N ALA A 115 -10.99 -19.52 0.00
CA ALA A 115 -11.08 -20.59 0.97
C ALA A 115 -11.59 -21.87 0.31
N ILE A 116 -10.81 -22.95 0.41
CA ILE A 116 -11.24 -24.29 0.05
C ILE A 116 -12.17 -24.76 1.18
N VAL A 117 -13.47 -24.83 0.90
CA VAL A 117 -14.41 -25.53 1.78
C VAL A 117 -14.05 -27.00 1.69
N ALA A 118 -13.45 -27.55 2.75
CA ALA A 118 -13.30 -28.99 2.86
C ALA A 118 -14.71 -29.58 2.95
N GLU A 119 -15.23 -30.12 1.85
CA GLU A 119 -16.37 -31.03 1.89
C GLU A 119 -16.02 -32.14 2.87
N LYS A 120 -16.84 -32.28 3.92
CA LYS A 120 -16.78 -33.42 4.82
C LYS A 120 -16.88 -34.67 3.96
N THR A 121 -15.82 -35.46 3.91
CA THR A 121 -15.92 -36.87 3.54
C THR A 121 -16.78 -37.53 4.61
N GLU A 122 -18.07 -37.67 4.33
CA GLU A 122 -18.95 -38.54 5.09
C GLU A 122 -18.46 -39.98 4.89
N ALA A 123 -18.12 -40.62 6.01
CA ALA A 123 -17.78 -42.04 6.11
C ALA A 123 -18.96 -42.81 6.70
#